data_AF-A0A1G2Z3C3-F1
#
_entry.id   AF-A0A1G2Z3C3-F1
#
_cell.length_a   1.000
_cell.length_b   1.000
_cell.length_c   1.000
_cell.angle_alpha   90.00
_cell.angle_beta   90.00
_cell.angle_gamma   90.00
#
_symmetry.space_group_name_H-M   'P 1'
#
loop_
_entity.id
_entity.type
_entity.pdbx_description
1 polymer ?
#
loop_
_entity_poly.entity_id
_entity_poly.type
_entity_poly.pdbx_seq_one_letter_code
_entity_poly.pdbx_strand_id
1 'polypeptide(L)' 'MIVNTPTRLQEFYRRLMAEENLSHEESLRIYDALHEEALALGAISSENVWDGFEVDLRIAKAMRELERARKADTTNS' A
#
# COMPACT_ATOMS: atom_id res chain seq x y z
N MET A 1 13.22 -13.46 2.34
CA MET A 1 13.76 -12.32 1.59
C MET A 1 12.97 -12.19 0.30
N ILE A 2 11.95 -11.32 0.25
CA ILE A 2 11.15 -11.12 -0.96
C ILE A 2 11.97 -10.24 -1.90
N VAL A 3 12.41 -10.82 -3.01
CA VAL A 3 13.20 -10.12 -4.03
C VAL A 3 12.24 -9.22 -4.80
N ASN A 4 12.27 -7.94 -4.46
CA ASN A 4 11.39 -6.90 -4.99
C ASN A 4 11.92 -6.43 -6.36
N THR A 5 11.91 -7.30 -7.38
CA THR A 5 12.21 -6.89 -8.76
C THR A 5 10.89 -6.48 -9.43
N PRO A 6 10.68 -5.20 -9.76
CA PRO A 6 9.39 -4.69 -10.25
C PRO A 6 8.87 -5.44 -11.48
N THR A 7 9.76 -5.86 -12.37
CA THR A 7 9.45 -6.60 -13.60
C THR A 7 8.93 -8.01 -13.34
N ARG A 8 9.58 -8.79 -12.47
CA ARG A 8 9.13 -10.16 -12.16
C ARG A 8 7.79 -10.18 -11.45
N LEU A 9 7.56 -9.19 -10.58
CA LEU A 9 6.28 -9.05 -9.87
C LEU A 9 5.15 -8.69 -10.84
N GLN A 10 5.39 -7.76 -11.77
CA GLN A 10 4.42 -7.41 -12.80
C GLN A 10 4.12 -8.57 -13.74
N GLU A 11 5.13 -9.35 -14.14
CA GLU A 11 4.93 -10.55 -14.97
C GLU A 11 4.11 -11.62 -14.27
N PHE A 12 4.38 -11.84 -12.97
CA PHE A 12 3.59 -12.73 -12.14
C PHE A 12 2.13 -12.28 -12.06
N TYR A 13 1.88 -11.02 -11.71
CA TYR A 13 0.51 -10.49 -11.64
C TYR A 13 -0.21 -10.53 -12.99
N ARG A 14 0.49 -10.24 -14.09
CA ARG A 14 -0.09 -10.32 -15.43
C ARG A 14 -0.50 -11.75 -15.80
N ARG A 15 0.33 -12.75 -15.43
CA ARG A 15 -0.02 -14.16 -15.63
C ARG A 15 -1.17 -14.58 -14.72
N LEU A 16 -1.12 -14.18 -13.46
CA LEU A 16 -2.17 -14.47 -12.49
C LEU A 16 -3.52 -13.88 -12.95
N MET A 17 -3.57 -12.63 -13.43
CA MET A 17 -4.79 -12.03 -13.99
C MET A 17 -5.29 -12.71 -15.27
N ALA A 18 -4.38 -13.29 -16.07
CA ALA A 18 -4.76 -14.02 -17.28
C ALA A 18 -5.27 -15.44 -16.99
N GLU A 19 -4.76 -16.07 -15.92
CA GLU A 19 -5.12 -17.42 -15.48
C GLU A 19 -6.34 -17.39 -14.54
N GLU A 20 -6.40 -16.43 -13.61
CA GLU A 20 -7.52 -16.14 -12.70
C GLU A 20 -8.42 -15.07 -13.33
N ASN A 21 -9.25 -15.49 -14.28
CA ASN A 21 -10.25 -14.62 -14.89
C ASN A 21 -11.48 -14.51 -13.98
N LEU A 22 -11.30 -13.85 -12.82
CA LEU A 22 -12.40 -13.59 -11.89
C LEU A 22 -13.30 -12.51 -12.48
N SER A 23 -14.61 -12.72 -12.40
CA SER A 23 -15.54 -11.63 -12.65
C SER A 23 -15.33 -10.51 -11.62
N HIS A 24 -15.74 -9.30 -11.98
CA HIS A 24 -15.69 -8.17 -11.06
C HIS A 24 -16.45 -8.45 -9.75
N GLU A 25 -17.60 -9.15 -9.85
CA GLU A 25 -18.42 -9.53 -8.69
C GLU A 25 -17.73 -10.57 -7.78
N GLU A 26 -17.05 -11.56 -8.36
CA GLU A 26 -16.26 -12.52 -7.58
C GLU A 26 -15.07 -11.84 -6.89
N SER A 27 -14.40 -10.94 -7.61
CA SER A 27 -13.28 -10.16 -7.06
C SER A 27 -13.74 -9.30 -5.89
N LEU A 28 -14.92 -8.67 -5.99
CA LEU A 28 -15.49 -7.85 -4.93
C LEU A 28 -15.84 -8.70 -3.70
N ARG A 29 -16.46 -9.86 -3.89
CA ARG A 29 -16.77 -10.78 -2.78
C ARG A 29 -15.52 -11.28 -2.06
N ILE A 30 -14.44 -11.56 -2.79
CA ILE A 30 -13.16 -11.96 -2.20
C ILE A 30 -12.57 -10.79 -1.40
N TYR A 31 -12.61 -9.58 -1.98
CA TYR A 31 -12.13 -8.38 -1.30
C TYR A 31 -12.88 -8.14 0.02
N ASP A 32 -14.22 -8.16 0.01
CA ASP A 32 -15.04 -7.94 1.20
C ASP A 32 -14.71 -8.98 2.29
N ALA A 33 -14.58 -10.25 1.93
CA ALA A 33 -14.24 -11.31 2.88
C ALA A 33 -12.86 -11.13 3.52
N LEU A 34 -11.85 -10.77 2.72
CA LEU A 34 -10.50 -10.50 3.22
C LEU A 34 -10.43 -9.23 4.08
N HIS A 35 -11.24 -8.22 3.73
CA HIS A 35 -11.31 -6.97 4.46
C HIS A 35 -11.89 -7.17 5.86
N GLU A 36 -13.00 -7.92 5.95
CA GLU A 36 -13.61 -8.31 7.23
C GLU A 36 -12.63 -9.13 8.11
N GLU A 37 -11.89 -10.06 7.52
CA GLU A 37 -10.88 -10.83 8.25
C GLU A 37 -9.74 -9.93 8.76
N ALA A 38 -9.28 -8.99 7.94
CA ALA A 38 -8.23 -8.05 8.32
C ALA A 38 -8.68 -7.12 9.47
N LEU A 39 -9.95 -6.71 9.51
CA LEU A 39 -10.55 -5.98 10.62
C LEU A 39 -10.61 -6.84 11.89
N ALA A 40 -11.11 -8.07 11.77
CA ALA A 40 -11.23 -8.99 12.90
C ALA A 40 -9.87 -9.32 13.54
N LEU A 41 -8.82 -9.41 12.71
CA LEU A 41 -7.44 -9.62 13.16
C LEU A 41 -6.77 -8.34 13.68
N GLY A 42 -7.41 -7.17 13.53
CA GLY A 42 -6.84 -5.87 13.88
C GLY A 42 -5.64 -5.48 13.00
N ALA A 43 -5.46 -6.14 11.85
CA ALA A 43 -4.42 -5.82 10.88
C ALA A 43 -4.68 -4.46 10.22
N ILE A 44 -5.96 -4.10 10.10
CA ILE A 44 -6.42 -2.75 9.76
C ILE A 44 -7.32 -2.23 10.89
N SER A 45 -7.16 -0.95 11.20
CA SER A 45 -7.79 -0.32 12.36
C SER A 45 -9.17 0.27 12.08
N SER A 46 -9.57 0.34 10.82
CA SER A 46 -10.78 1.02 10.38
C SER A 46 -11.44 0.28 9.23
N GLU A 47 -12.77 0.17 9.29
CA GLU A 47 -13.59 -0.33 8.18
C GLU A 47 -13.34 0.46 6.89
N ASN A 48 -12.99 1.75 7.02
CA ASN A 48 -12.55 2.58 5.92
C ASN A 48 -11.02 2.59 5.81
N VAL A 49 -10.47 2.06 4.71
CA VAL A 49 -9.03 2.08 4.42
C VAL A 49 -8.45 3.51 4.37
N TRP A 50 -9.31 4.52 4.13
CA TRP A 50 -8.91 5.93 4.09
C TRP A 50 -8.88 6.61 5.47
N ASP A 51 -9.46 5.99 6.50
CA ASP A 51 -9.40 6.54 7.85
C ASP A 51 -7.96 6.47 8.36
N GLY A 52 -7.45 7.61 8.84
CA GLY A 52 -6.05 7.76 9.28
C GLY A 52 -5.05 8.01 8.15
N PHE A 53 -5.36 7.65 6.90
CA PHE A 53 -4.46 7.85 5.76
C PHE A 53 -4.10 9.33 5.54
N GLU A 54 -5.04 10.24 5.73
CA GLU A 54 -4.77 11.68 5.60
C GLU A 54 -3.73 12.16 6.64
N VAL A 55 -3.81 11.63 7.86
CA VAL A 55 -2.87 11.94 8.94
C VAL A 55 -1.49 11.39 8.60
N ASP A 56 -1.42 10.13 8.15
CA ASP A 56 -0.18 9.49 7.73
C ASP A 56 0.47 10.21 6.53
N LEU A 57 -0.34 10.64 5.56
CA LEU A 57 0.13 11.41 4.42
C LEU A 57 0.71 12.76 4.87
N ARG A 58 0.07 13.43 5.84
CA ARG A 58 0.55 14.69 6.41
C ARG A 58 1.87 14.50 7.15
N ILE A 59 2.01 13.44 7.95
CA ILE A 59 3.26 13.08 8.63
C ILE A 59 4.36 12.80 7.59
N ALA A 60 4.07 11.99 6.58
CA ALA A 60 5.03 11.63 5.53
C ALA A 60 5.49 12.86 4.71
N LYS A 61 4.62 13.85 4.50
CA LYS A 61 5.00 15.13 3.89
C LYS A 61 5.93 15.93 4.81
N ALA A 62 5.57 16.09 6.09
CA ALA A 62 6.39 16.82 7.06
C ALA A 62 7.79 16.20 7.22
N MET A 63 7.89 14.87 7.29
CA MET A 63 9.17 14.17 7.36
C MET A 63 10.05 14.42 6.12
N ARG A 64 9.46 14.41 4.92
CA ARG A 64 10.19 14.70 3.68
C ARG A 64 10.73 16.12 3.64
N GLU A 65 9.96 17.10 4.10
CA GLU A 65 10.41 18.48 4.16
C GLU A 65 11.53 18.69 5.20
N LEU A 66 11.44 18.02 6.35
CA LEU A 66 12.53 18.02 7.35
C LEU A 66 13.82 17.40 6.79
N GLU A 67 13.70 16.30 6.03
CA GLU A 67 14.86 15.66 5.41
C GLU A 67 15.50 16.55 4.33
N ARG A 68 14.69 17.30 3.58
CA ARG A 68 15.17 18.30 2.61
C ARG A 68 15.90 19.45 3.27
N ALA A 69 15.33 20.02 4.34
CA ALA A 69 15.94 21.09 5.11
C ALA A 69 17.30 20.65 5.69
N ARG A 70 17.36 19.44 6.28
CA ARG A 70 18.60 18.86 6.80
C ARG A 70 19.66 18.68 5.72
N LYS A 71 19.29 18.24 4.51
CA LYS A 71 20.23 18.09 3.38
C LYS A 71 20.77 19.42 2.89
N ALA A 72 19.92 20.46 2.85
CA ALA A 72 20.33 21.82 2.49
C ALA A 72 21.36 22.38 3.48
N ASP A 73 21.15 22.17 4.79
CA ASP A 73 22.09 22.61 5.83
C ASP A 73 23.44 21.88 5.78
N THR A 74 23.45 20.58 5.43
CA THR A 74 24.71 19.81 5.29
C THR A 74 25.48 20.08 3.99
N THR A 75 24.86 20.73 2.99
CA THR A 75 25.53 21.05 1.70
C THR A 75 26.18 22.44 1.72
N ASN A 76 25.80 23.29 2.68
CA ASN A 76 26.36 24.64 2.89
C ASN A 76 27.47 24.69 3.93
N SER A 77 28.00 23.54 4.36
CA SER A 77 29.06 23.42 5.37
C SER A 77 30.33 22.80 4.81
#